data_AF-A0AAV0GPD0-F1
#
_entry.id   AF-A0AAV0GPD0-F1
#
_cell.length_a   1.000
_cell.length_b   1.000
_cell.length_c   1.000
_cell.angle_alpha   90.00
_cell.angle_beta   90.00
_cell.angle_gamma   90.00
#
_symmetry.space_group_name_H-M   'P 1'
#
loop_
_entity.id
_entity.type
_entity.pdbx_description
1 polymer ?
#
loop_
_entity_poly.entity_id
_entity_poly.type
_entity_poly.pdbx_seq_one_letter_code
_entity_poly.pdbx_strand_id
1 'polypeptide(L)'
;MVGSGGDKYRSFLADKEGHETQWRHGGPPQYDLVNKLFEQERTKVWGEGSLEEVVQNAVKSWEMEFSHKTRLGDFKTIDPQKFKLLVNGN
;
A
#
# COMPACT_ATOMS: atom_id res chain seq x y z
N MET A 1 13.96 -8.39 -16.28
CA MET A 1 13.47 -9.46 -15.39
C MET A 1 12.54 -8.81 -14.39
N VAL A 2 11.23 -9.02 -14.53
CA VAL A 2 10.22 -8.47 -13.61
C VAL A 2 10.24 -9.32 -12.35
N GLY A 3 10.56 -8.72 -11.20
CA GLY A 3 10.63 -9.42 -9.93
C GLY A 3 9.26 -9.92 -9.50
N SER A 4 9.08 -11.24 -9.49
CA SER A 4 7.86 -11.93 -9.05
C SER A 4 7.80 -12.09 -7.52
N GLY A 5 8.06 -11.02 -6.78
CA GLY A 5 7.93 -11.00 -5.32
C GLY A 5 7.17 -9.75 -4.92
N GLY A 6 6.04 -9.89 -4.23
CA GLY A 6 5.22 -8.77 -3.79
C GLY A 6 6.02 -7.70 -3.03
N ASP A 7 5.52 -6.47 -3.03
CA ASP A 7 6.18 -5.36 -2.33
C ASP A 7 6.29 -5.63 -0.82
N LYS A 8 7.51 -5.53 -0.30
CA LYS A 8 7.86 -5.83 1.10
C LYS A 8 7.05 -5.03 2.12
N TYR A 9 6.63 -3.81 1.78
CA TYR A 9 5.97 -2.90 2.72
C TYR A 9 4.49 -2.69 2.42
N ARG A 10 4.00 -3.20 1.29
CA ARG A 10 2.63 -2.99 0.80
C ARG A 10 2.00 -4.33 0.49
N SER A 11 1.46 -4.94 1.54
CA SER A 11 0.84 -6.27 1.51
C SER A 11 -0.33 -6.37 0.53
N PHE A 12 -0.95 -5.25 0.15
CA PHE A 12 -2.13 -5.20 -0.73
C PHE A 12 -1.83 -4.71 -2.15
N LEU A 13 -0.56 -4.61 -2.54
CA LEU A 13 -0.17 -4.23 -3.90
C LEU A 13 -0.44 -5.35 -4.90
N ALA A 14 -0.21 -6.61 -4.51
CA ALA A 14 -0.51 -7.76 -5.33
C ALA A 14 -2.01 -8.11 -5.26
N ASP A 15 -2.60 -8.38 -6.41
CA ASP A 15 -3.95 -8.93 -6.49
C ASP A 15 -3.99 -10.35 -5.97
N LYS A 16 -5.08 -10.70 -5.29
CA LYS A 16 -5.39 -12.10 -4.99
C LYS A 16 -5.95 -12.73 -6.27
N GLU A 17 -5.65 -14.00 -6.53
CA GLU A 17 -6.16 -14.71 -7.70
C GLU A 17 -7.67 -14.53 -7.85
N GLY A 18 -8.11 -14.10 -9.03
CA GLY A 18 -9.53 -13.89 -9.36
C GLY A 18 -10.12 -12.51 -9.04
N HIS A 19 -9.34 -11.57 -8.48
CA HIS A 19 -9.78 -10.18 -8.26
C HIS A 19 -9.01 -9.20 -9.14
N GLU A 20 -9.70 -8.54 -10.06
CA GLU A 20 -9.12 -7.48 -10.89
C GLU A 20 -9.27 -6.12 -10.19
N THR A 21 -8.15 -5.58 -9.67
CA THR A 21 -8.13 -4.24 -9.08
C THR A 21 -8.19 -3.17 -10.17
N GLN A 22 -9.03 -2.15 -9.97
CA GLN A 22 -9.09 -0.99 -10.86
C GLN A 22 -8.05 0.06 -10.47
N TRP A 23 -6.98 0.10 -11.24
CA TRP A 23 -5.88 1.04 -11.08
C TRP A 23 -6.08 2.33 -11.90
N ARG A 24 -5.76 3.48 -11.31
CA ARG A 24 -5.88 4.81 -11.93
C ARG A 24 -5.05 4.95 -13.22
N HIS A 25 -3.92 4.25 -13.31
CA HIS A 25 -3.00 4.32 -14.44
C HIS A 25 -2.85 2.99 -15.18
N GLY A 26 -3.86 2.11 -15.12
CA GLY A 26 -3.92 0.86 -15.89
C GLY A 26 -3.09 -0.29 -15.31
N GLY A 27 -2.40 -0.11 -14.18
CA GLY A 27 -1.71 -1.18 -13.47
C GLY A 27 -1.19 -0.75 -12.10
N PRO A 28 -0.64 -1.70 -11.32
CA PRO A 28 -0.08 -1.41 -10.00
C PRO A 28 1.14 -0.49 -10.12
N PRO A 29 1.32 0.48 -9.19
CA PRO A 29 2.51 1.32 -9.14
C PRO A 29 3.77 0.51 -8.79
N GLN A 30 4.93 0.97 -9.26
CA GLN A 30 6.24 0.37 -8.96
C GLN A 30 6.95 1.18 -7.86
N TYR A 31 7.44 0.50 -6.82
CA TYR A 31 8.05 1.14 -5.65
C TYR A 31 9.54 0.84 -5.45
N ASP A 32 10.21 0.14 -6.37
CA ASP A 32 11.60 -0.32 -6.21
C ASP A 32 12.57 0.80 -5.81
N LEU A 33 12.49 1.96 -6.49
CA LEU A 33 13.36 3.09 -6.21
C LEU A 33 13.09 3.70 -4.82
N VAL A 34 11.81 3.88 -4.48
CA VAL A 34 11.40 4.46 -3.19
C VAL A 34 11.76 3.51 -2.05
N ASN A 35 11.57 2.21 -2.23
CA ASN A 35 11.94 1.19 -1.25
C ASN A 35 13.46 1.15 -1.04
N LYS A 36 14.25 1.26 -2.12
CA LYS A 36 15.70 1.35 -2.03
C LYS A 36 16.16 2.57 -1.22
N LEU A 37 15.61 3.76 -1.52
CA LEU A 37 15.92 4.98 -0.77
C LEU A 37 15.51 4.86 0.70
N PHE A 38 14.32 4.30 0.97
CA PHE A 38 13.84 4.06 2.32
C PHE A 38 14.78 3.14 3.12
N GLU A 39 15.26 2.04 2.54
CA GLU A 39 16.23 1.14 3.20
C GLU A 39 17.59 1.82 3.44
N GLN A 40 17.99 2.75 2.56
CA GLN A 40 19.25 3.51 2.70
C GLN A 40 19.17 4.59 3.78
N GLU A 41 18.04 5.26 3.90
CA GLU A 41 17.88 6.45 4.75
C GLU A 41 17.21 6.17 6.10
N ARG A 42 16.58 5.00 6.27
CA ARG A 42 15.93 4.66 7.55
C ARG A 42 16.94 4.63 8.69
N THR A 43 16.54 5.24 9.80
CA THR A 43 17.33 5.27 11.04
C THR A 43 16.90 4.19 12.04
N LYS A 44 15.77 3.53 11.80
CA LYS A 44 15.23 2.47 12.64
C LYS A 44 14.84 1.25 11.81
N VAL A 45 15.15 0.09 12.36
CA VAL A 45 14.72 -1.21 11.84
C VAL A 45 13.76 -1.80 12.84
N TRP A 46 12.52 -2.02 12.40
CA TRP A 46 11.50 -2.66 13.21
C TRP A 46 11.71 -4.17 13.22
N GLY A 47 11.45 -4.82 14.35
CA GLY A 47 11.47 -6.27 14.43
C GLY A 47 10.33 -6.88 13.60
N GLU A 48 10.54 -8.07 13.06
CA GLU A 48 9.50 -8.81 12.36
C GLU A 48 8.32 -9.09 13.31
N GLY A 49 7.10 -8.81 12.87
CA GLY A 49 5.88 -8.95 13.66
C GLY A 49 5.69 -7.87 14.73
N SER A 50 6.57 -6.86 14.80
CA SER A 50 6.41 -5.74 15.72
C SER A 50 5.23 -4.84 15.35
N LEU A 51 4.67 -4.13 16.34
CA LEU A 51 3.60 -3.17 16.10
C LEU A 51 4.05 -2.07 15.14
N GLU A 52 5.29 -1.62 15.26
CA GLU A 52 5.88 -0.58 14.42
C GLU A 52 5.97 -1.02 12.95
N GLU A 53 6.36 -2.28 12.70
CA GLU A 53 6.33 -2.85 11.35
C GLU A 53 4.90 -2.89 10.80
N VAL A 54 3.94 -3.37 11.60
CA VAL A 54 2.53 -3.45 11.21
C VAL A 54 1.98 -2.07 10.86
N VAL A 55 2.22 -1.07 11.70
CA VAL A 55 1.77 0.32 11.48
C VAL A 55 2.41 0.89 10.21
N GLN A 56 3.72 0.69 10.02
CA GLN A 56 4.41 1.16 8.81
C GLN A 56 3.80 0.56 7.54
N ASN A 57 3.57 -0.75 7.53
CA ASN A 57 3.03 -1.44 6.37
C ASN A 57 1.56 -1.07 6.12
N ALA A 58 0.78 -0.86 7.19
CA ALA A 58 -0.61 -0.39 7.10
C ALA A 58 -0.69 1.00 6.46
N VAL A 59 0.12 1.96 6.91
CA VAL A 59 0.14 3.33 6.37
C VAL A 59 0.62 3.35 4.92
N LYS A 60 1.70 2.63 4.59
CA LYS A 60 2.22 2.55 3.21
C LYS A 60 1.22 1.89 2.25
N SER A 61 0.50 0.87 2.72
CA SER A 61 -0.56 0.24 1.94
C SER A 61 -1.74 1.19 1.76
N TRP A 62 -2.18 1.89 2.82
CA TRP A 62 -3.32 2.79 2.77
C TRP A 62 -3.10 3.96 1.79
N GLU A 63 -1.92 4.58 1.86
CA GLU A 63 -1.55 5.65 0.93
C GLU A 63 -1.56 5.15 -0.52
N MET A 64 -0.95 3.99 -0.79
CA MET A 64 -0.94 3.39 -2.12
C MET A 64 -2.35 3.14 -2.65
N GLU A 65 -3.22 2.55 -1.83
CA GLU A 65 -4.61 2.29 -2.21
C GLU A 65 -5.34 3.60 -2.54
N PHE A 66 -5.20 4.61 -1.68
CA PHE A 66 -5.88 5.89 -1.83
C PHE A 66 -5.42 6.68 -3.05
N SER A 67 -4.11 6.69 -3.33
CA SER A 67 -3.52 7.40 -4.46
C SER A 67 -3.81 6.70 -5.80
N HIS A 68 -3.76 5.36 -5.83
CA HIS A 68 -3.70 4.61 -7.08
C HIS A 68 -4.94 3.78 -7.42
N LYS A 69 -5.77 3.36 -6.46
CA LYS A 69 -7.01 2.62 -6.76
C LYS A 69 -8.16 3.59 -7.03
N THR A 70 -9.03 3.25 -7.96
CA THR A 70 -10.17 4.11 -8.34
C THR A 70 -11.50 3.62 -7.77
N ARG A 71 -11.60 2.34 -7.43
CA ARG A 71 -12.83 1.71 -6.92
C ARG A 71 -12.70 1.41 -5.43
N LEU A 72 -13.62 1.95 -4.63
CA LEU A 72 -13.64 1.75 -3.17
C LEU A 72 -13.73 0.28 -2.75
N GLY A 73 -14.37 -0.58 -3.55
CA GLY A 73 -14.43 -2.02 -3.29
C GLY A 73 -13.09 -2.75 -3.37
N ASP A 74 -12.05 -2.11 -3.93
CA ASP A 74 -10.70 -2.69 -4.02
C ASP A 74 -9.82 -2.35 -2.82
N PHE A 75 -10.30 -1.50 -1.92
CA PHE A 75 -9.58 -1.09 -0.72
C PHE A 75 -9.67 -2.19 0.34
N LYS A 76 -8.51 -2.53 0.92
CA LYS A 76 -8.40 -3.53 2.00
C LYS A 76 -8.00 -2.89 3.33
N THR A 77 -7.52 -1.64 3.29
CA THR A 77 -7.06 -0.89 4.48
C THR A 77 -8.17 -0.13 5.21
N ILE A 78 -9.36 -0.02 4.61
CA ILE A 78 -10.49 0.71 5.18
C ILE A 78 -11.77 -0.11 5.09
N ASP A 79 -12.74 0.19 5.96
CA ASP A 79 -14.13 -0.25 5.82
C ASP A 79 -14.88 0.81 4.98
N PRO A 80 -15.25 0.54 3.72
CA PRO A 80 -15.87 1.54 2.84
C PRO A 80 -17.20 2.09 3.37
N GLN A 81 -17.88 1.38 4.29
CA GLN A 81 -19.14 1.83 4.86
C GLN A 81 -18.96 2.79 6.04
N LYS A 82 -17.81 2.73 6.71
CA LYS A 82 -17.55 3.49 7.95
C LYS A 82 -16.47 4.55 7.79
N PHE A 83 -15.54 4.33 6.87
CA PHE A 83 -14.42 5.23 6.66
C PHE A 83 -14.87 6.51 5.96
N LYS A 84 -14.51 7.65 6.56
CA LYS A 84 -14.70 8.98 5.98
C LYS A 84 -13.37 9.70 6.04
N LEU A 85 -12.89 10.16 4.88
CA LEU A 85 -11.75 11.06 4.81
C LEU A 85 -12.28 12.46 4.47
N LEU A 86 -11.96 13.42 5.32
CA LEU A 86 -12.29 14.82 5.15
C LEU A 86 -10.98 15.57 4.93
N VAL A 87 -10.90 16.37 3.87
CA VAL A 87 -9.69 17.14 3.56
C VAL A 87 -10.05 18.61 3.65
N ASN A 88 -9.36 19.35 4.51
CA ASN A 88 -9.66 20.76 4.81
C ASN A 88 -11.08 21.01 5.36
N GLY A 89 -11.65 20.02 6.06
CA GLY A 89 -12.94 20.17 6.73
C GLY A 89 -14.17 19.98 5.83
N ASN A 90 -14.00 19.49 4.59
CA ASN A 90 -15.08 19.00 3.72
C ASN A 90 -14.82 17.58 3.25
#